data_AF-A0A3M2SXB7-F1
#
_entry.id   AF-A0A3M2SXB7-F1
#
_cell.length_a   1.000
_cell.length_b   1.000
_cell.length_c   1.000
_cell.angle_alpha   90.00
_cell.angle_beta   90.00
_cell.angle_gamma   90.00
#
_symmetry.space_group_name_H-M   'P 1'
#
loop_
_entity.id
_entity.type
_entity.pdbx_description
1 polymer ?
#
loop_
_entity_poly.entity_id
_entity_poly.type
_entity_poly.pdbx_seq_one_letter_code
_entity_poly.pdbx_strand_id
1 'polypeptide(L)'
;MAGAELSELVSMIHCLGFQNQRARRCISLAQTWIANPPARGKRYRELHYPGKQDGRGIGRDEYIDDGDPRVGWEIAHLPGVGAYSLDSWRIFCRDQLRGMAQDWKGTGAEASDFVPEWKTVLPQDKELRAYLTWMWLKEGCVWDRHTGARTQASDKTIQAARRGGVAHEKDGNWILETLSPVKAENGLHELE
;
A
#
# COMPACT_ATOMS: atom_id res chain seq x y z
N MET A 1 -7.94 -18.55 12.78
CA MET A 1 -8.13 -17.21 13.39
C MET A 1 -9.56 -16.98 13.87
N ALA A 2 -10.61 -17.13 13.04
CA ALA A 2 -11.99 -16.82 13.44
C ALA A 2 -12.55 -17.63 14.63
N GLY A 3 -12.12 -18.88 14.78
CA GLY A 3 -12.43 -19.75 15.93
C GLY A 3 -11.26 -19.90 16.91
N ALA A 4 -10.31 -18.95 16.93
CA ALA A 4 -9.20 -19.01 17.88
C ALA A 4 -9.66 -18.57 19.28
N GLU A 5 -9.12 -19.21 20.31
CA GLU A 5 -9.35 -18.82 21.70
C GLU A 5 -8.60 -17.52 22.02
N LEU A 6 -9.30 -16.57 22.67
CA LEU A 6 -8.75 -15.24 22.93
C LEU A 6 -7.51 -15.29 23.84
N SER A 7 -7.56 -16.12 24.90
CA SER A 7 -6.47 -16.26 25.87
C SER A 7 -5.19 -16.80 25.23
N GLU A 8 -5.32 -17.80 24.35
CA GLU A 8 -4.20 -18.38 23.62
C GLU A 8 -3.53 -17.35 22.71
N LEU A 9 -4.34 -16.63 21.90
CA LEU A 9 -3.81 -15.62 21.00
C LEU A 9 -3.13 -14.47 21.76
N VAL A 10 -3.72 -14.02 22.88
CA VAL A 10 -3.14 -13.01 23.77
C VAL A 10 -1.78 -13.46 24.30
N SER A 11 -1.66 -14.73 24.73
CA SER A 11 -0.41 -15.31 25.20
C SER A 11 0.67 -15.28 24.12
N MET A 12 0.32 -15.69 22.89
CA MET A 12 1.25 -15.72 21.75
C MET A 12 1.81 -14.33 21.38
N ILE A 13 0.98 -13.28 21.46
CA ILE A 13 1.35 -11.93 21.01
C ILE A 13 1.70 -10.98 22.16
N HIS A 14 1.89 -11.51 23.37
CA HIS A 14 2.10 -10.69 24.57
C HIS A 14 3.26 -9.70 24.42
N CYS A 15 4.35 -10.12 23.76
CA CYS A 15 5.54 -9.29 23.54
C CYS A 15 5.33 -8.08 22.61
N LEU A 16 4.23 -8.04 21.84
CA LEU A 16 3.97 -6.98 20.87
C LEU A 16 3.26 -5.74 21.47
N GLY A 17 2.78 -5.85 22.72
CA GLY A 17 1.96 -4.83 23.38
C GLY A 17 0.55 -4.71 22.81
N PHE A 18 -0.38 -4.14 23.59
CA PHE A 18 -1.82 -4.06 23.28
C PHE A 18 -2.46 -5.40 22.91
N GLN A 19 -1.89 -6.51 23.39
CA GLN A 19 -2.21 -7.89 23.07
C GLN A 19 -3.71 -8.20 23.18
N ASN A 20 -4.36 -7.73 24.24
CA ASN A 20 -5.81 -7.93 24.44
C ASN A 20 -6.65 -7.27 23.33
N GLN A 21 -6.32 -6.03 22.94
CA GLN A 21 -7.06 -5.32 21.90
C GLN A 21 -6.75 -5.88 20.52
N ARG A 22 -5.47 -6.20 20.25
CA ARG A 22 -5.03 -6.80 18.97
C ARG A 22 -5.69 -8.16 18.76
N ALA A 23 -5.65 -9.05 19.75
CA ALA A 23 -6.24 -10.37 19.66
C ALA A 23 -7.75 -10.32 19.38
N ARG A 24 -8.50 -9.49 20.13
CA ARG A 24 -9.94 -9.29 19.88
C ARG A 24 -10.22 -8.77 18.47
N ARG A 25 -9.44 -7.80 17.99
CA ARG A 25 -9.58 -7.27 16.62
C ARG A 25 -9.26 -8.34 15.57
N CYS A 26 -8.19 -9.11 15.72
CA CYS A 26 -7.84 -10.19 14.80
C CYS A 26 -8.95 -11.25 14.68
N ILE A 27 -9.51 -11.68 15.81
CA ILE A 27 -10.60 -12.65 15.84
C ILE A 27 -11.86 -12.05 15.19
N SER A 28 -12.26 -10.84 15.58
CA SER A 28 -13.46 -10.18 15.05
C SER A 28 -13.35 -9.88 13.55
N LEU A 29 -12.17 -9.45 13.08
CA LEU A 29 -11.89 -9.25 11.66
C LEU A 29 -12.04 -10.58 10.91
N ALA A 30 -11.44 -11.66 11.42
CA ALA A 30 -11.54 -12.97 10.77
C ALA A 30 -12.97 -13.52 10.75
N GLN A 31 -13.75 -13.33 11.82
CA GLN A 31 -15.16 -13.69 11.87
C GLN A 31 -15.98 -12.91 10.84
N THR A 32 -15.78 -11.59 10.77
CA THR A 32 -16.46 -10.71 9.81
C THR A 32 -16.07 -11.05 8.38
N TRP A 33 -14.80 -11.36 8.12
CA TRP A 33 -14.32 -11.78 6.80
C TRP A 33 -15.00 -13.06 6.33
N ILE A 34 -15.19 -14.05 7.21
CA ILE A 34 -15.88 -15.30 6.85
C ILE A 34 -17.37 -15.03 6.61
N ALA A 35 -18.02 -14.25 7.49
CA ALA A 35 -19.45 -13.99 7.41
C ALA A 35 -19.84 -13.09 6.23
N ASN A 36 -19.02 -12.10 5.90
CA ASN A 36 -19.23 -11.13 4.83
C ASN A 36 -17.89 -10.80 4.15
N PRO A 37 -17.36 -11.69 3.29
CA PRO A 37 -16.09 -11.47 2.62
C PRO A 37 -16.16 -10.27 1.66
N PRO A 38 -15.03 -9.58 1.42
CA PRO A 38 -14.95 -8.56 0.37
C PRO A 38 -15.37 -9.15 -0.98
N ALA A 39 -16.19 -8.41 -1.72
CA ALA A 39 -16.75 -8.88 -2.97
C ALA A 39 -16.72 -7.79 -4.03
N ARG A 40 -16.54 -8.20 -5.29
CA ARG A 40 -16.65 -7.30 -6.44
C ARG A 40 -18.02 -6.63 -6.46
N GLY A 41 -18.04 -5.32 -6.74
CA GLY A 41 -19.27 -4.55 -6.82
C GLY A 41 -19.94 -4.28 -5.47
N LYS A 42 -19.26 -4.49 -4.34
CA LYS A 42 -19.74 -4.11 -3.01
C LYS A 42 -18.71 -3.25 -2.32
N ARG A 43 -19.05 -1.97 -2.14
CA ARG A 43 -18.20 -0.98 -1.49
C ARG A 43 -18.91 -0.42 -0.26
N TYR A 44 -18.19 -0.31 0.85
CA TYR A 44 -18.71 0.20 2.11
C TYR A 44 -18.05 1.52 2.47
N ARG A 45 -18.68 2.29 3.36
CA ARG A 45 -18.15 3.59 3.75
C ARG A 45 -16.91 3.47 4.64
N GLU A 46 -15.95 4.35 4.40
CA GLU A 46 -15.00 4.80 5.43
C GLU A 46 -15.15 6.31 5.53
N LEU A 47 -15.41 6.83 6.73
CA LEU A 47 -15.63 8.26 6.90
C LEU A 47 -14.33 9.04 6.72
N HIS A 48 -14.36 10.10 5.92
CA HIS A 48 -13.22 10.97 5.67
C HIS A 48 -12.03 10.29 4.99
N TYR A 49 -12.28 9.25 4.18
CA TYR A 49 -11.25 8.60 3.39
C TYR A 49 -11.71 8.36 1.94
N PRO A 50 -10.87 8.67 0.93
CA PRO A 50 -9.51 9.20 1.05
C PRO A 50 -9.50 10.72 1.30
N GLY A 51 -10.59 11.40 0.95
CA GLY A 51 -10.78 12.82 1.16
C GLY A 51 -11.70 13.14 2.33
N LYS A 52 -11.67 14.40 2.76
CA LYS A 52 -12.60 14.91 3.77
C LYS A 52 -14.03 14.88 3.20
N GLN A 53 -14.98 14.40 4.02
CA GLN A 53 -16.42 14.25 3.72
C GLN A 53 -16.81 12.97 2.96
N ASP A 54 -15.85 12.22 2.44
CA ASP A 54 -16.12 10.91 1.85
C ASP A 54 -16.80 9.97 2.86
N GLY A 55 -17.68 9.10 2.34
CA GLY A 55 -18.43 8.12 3.13
C GLY A 55 -19.63 8.66 3.94
N ARG A 56 -19.81 9.99 4.07
CA ARG A 56 -20.90 10.55 4.91
C ARG A 56 -22.31 10.27 4.42
N GLY A 57 -22.49 10.12 3.10
CA GLY A 57 -23.79 9.86 2.47
C GLY A 57 -24.13 8.37 2.36
N ILE A 58 -23.40 7.49 3.04
CA ILE A 58 -23.61 6.04 3.00
C ILE A 58 -23.90 5.57 4.44
N GLY A 59 -24.91 4.71 4.59
CA GLY A 59 -25.28 4.07 5.84
C GLY A 59 -24.17 3.13 6.36
N ARG A 60 -24.20 2.83 7.66
CA ARG A 60 -23.17 1.97 8.30
C ARG A 60 -23.10 0.57 7.68
N ASP A 61 -24.25 -0.01 7.41
CA ASP A 61 -24.40 -1.37 6.88
C ASP A 61 -24.88 -1.36 5.42
N GLU A 62 -24.90 -0.19 4.79
CA GLU A 62 -25.19 -0.01 3.37
C GLU A 62 -23.92 -0.30 2.56
N TYR A 63 -24.07 -1.07 1.48
CA TYR A 63 -23.07 -1.15 0.43
C TYR A 63 -23.56 -0.42 -0.81
N ILE A 64 -22.61 0.10 -1.57
CA ILE A 64 -22.84 0.73 -2.88
C ILE A 64 -22.16 -0.11 -3.96
N ASP A 65 -22.73 -0.13 -5.16
CA ASP A 65 -22.19 -0.85 -6.30
C ASP A 65 -21.16 -0.02 -7.10
N ASP A 66 -20.64 -0.57 -8.19
CA ASP A 66 -19.65 0.11 -9.03
C ASP A 66 -20.23 1.29 -9.84
N GLY A 67 -21.56 1.38 -9.99
CA GLY A 67 -22.24 2.48 -10.69
C GLY A 67 -22.56 3.68 -9.79
N ASP A 68 -22.49 3.51 -8.47
CA ASP A 68 -22.71 4.59 -7.51
C ASP A 68 -21.53 5.58 -7.48
N PRO A 69 -21.75 6.90 -7.66
CA PRO A 69 -20.67 7.88 -7.66
C PRO A 69 -20.05 8.14 -6.29
N ARG A 70 -20.68 7.69 -5.19
CA ARG A 70 -20.15 7.88 -3.83
C ARG A 70 -18.87 7.05 -3.63
N VAL A 71 -18.02 7.54 -2.72
CA VAL A 71 -16.75 6.89 -2.38
C VAL A 71 -16.96 5.84 -1.29
N GLY A 72 -16.48 4.63 -1.56
CA GLY A 72 -16.51 3.49 -0.64
C GLY A 72 -15.52 2.41 -1.08
N TRP A 73 -15.29 1.42 -0.22
CA TRP A 73 -14.20 0.45 -0.35
C TRP A 73 -14.64 -0.96 0.05
N GLU A 74 -14.10 -1.97 -0.62
CA GLU A 74 -14.57 -3.35 -0.54
C GLU A 74 -14.31 -4.03 0.82
N ILE A 75 -13.43 -3.44 1.64
CA ILE A 75 -13.04 -3.94 2.96
C ILE A 75 -13.42 -3.01 4.12
N ALA A 76 -14.04 -1.86 3.85
CA ALA A 76 -14.27 -0.84 4.90
C ALA A 76 -15.28 -1.27 5.98
N HIS A 77 -16.11 -2.29 5.72
CA HIS A 77 -16.99 -2.89 6.73
C HIS A 77 -16.24 -3.76 7.74
N LEU A 78 -15.00 -4.14 7.47
CA LEU A 78 -14.23 -5.00 8.36
C LEU A 78 -13.75 -4.23 9.61
N PRO A 79 -13.84 -4.82 10.81
CA PRO A 79 -13.48 -4.13 12.04
C PRO A 79 -11.97 -3.87 12.10
N GLY A 80 -11.60 -2.64 12.43
CA GLY A 80 -10.20 -2.23 12.56
C GLY A 80 -9.51 -1.87 11.24
N VAL A 81 -10.24 -1.87 10.13
CA VAL A 81 -9.78 -1.24 8.88
C VAL A 81 -9.82 0.28 9.04
N GLY A 82 -8.78 0.93 8.54
CA GLY A 82 -8.68 2.39 8.43
C GLY A 82 -7.77 2.76 7.26
N ALA A 83 -7.37 4.03 7.17
CA ALA A 83 -6.62 4.56 6.01
C ALA A 83 -5.43 3.70 5.57
N TYR A 84 -4.57 3.27 6.50
CA TYR A 84 -3.42 2.39 6.17
C TYR A 84 -3.84 1.06 5.52
N SER A 85 -4.85 0.39 6.09
CA SER A 85 -5.36 -0.87 5.55
C SER A 85 -6.03 -0.69 4.20
N LEU A 86 -6.76 0.43 4.02
CA LEU A 86 -7.41 0.76 2.76
C LEU A 86 -6.39 1.11 1.67
N ASP A 87 -5.36 1.90 1.97
CA ASP A 87 -4.26 2.16 1.04
C ASP A 87 -3.56 0.85 0.66
N SER A 88 -3.27 -0.01 1.64
CA SER A 88 -2.68 -1.33 1.37
C SER A 88 -3.58 -2.18 0.46
N TRP A 89 -4.88 -2.21 0.72
CA TRP A 89 -5.85 -2.93 -0.11
C TRP A 89 -5.92 -2.40 -1.53
N ARG A 90 -5.99 -1.07 -1.68
CA ARG A 90 -6.00 -0.38 -2.97
C ARG A 90 -4.73 -0.68 -3.77
N ILE A 91 -3.57 -0.66 -3.12
CA ILE A 91 -2.29 -0.92 -3.77
C ILE A 91 -2.17 -2.38 -4.21
N PHE A 92 -2.57 -3.36 -3.38
CA PHE A 92 -2.16 -4.76 -3.60
C PHE A 92 -3.28 -5.72 -4.01
N CYS A 93 -4.54 -5.41 -3.72
CA CYS A 93 -5.64 -6.38 -3.80
C CYS A 93 -6.78 -5.93 -4.71
N ARG A 94 -7.05 -4.63 -4.79
CA ARG A 94 -8.29 -4.09 -5.37
C ARG A 94 -8.50 -4.49 -6.83
N ASP A 95 -7.48 -4.33 -7.67
CA ASP A 95 -7.59 -4.61 -9.11
C ASP A 95 -7.89 -6.08 -9.41
N GLN A 96 -7.28 -6.98 -8.63
CA GLN A 96 -7.55 -8.43 -8.69
C GLN A 96 -8.96 -8.76 -8.24
N LEU A 97 -9.42 -8.22 -7.09
CA LEU A 97 -10.79 -8.45 -6.63
C LEU A 97 -11.82 -8.01 -7.68
N ARG A 98 -11.57 -6.87 -8.32
CA ARG A 98 -12.48 -6.31 -9.34
C ARG A 98 -12.39 -7.04 -10.68
N GLY A 99 -11.45 -7.97 -10.85
CA GLY A 99 -11.21 -8.67 -12.11
C GLY A 99 -10.73 -7.73 -13.23
N MET A 100 -10.07 -6.63 -12.87
CA MET A 100 -9.54 -5.65 -13.83
C MET A 100 -8.13 -6.02 -14.29
N ALA A 101 -7.39 -6.75 -13.46
CA ALA A 101 -6.05 -7.25 -13.74
C ALA A 101 -5.78 -8.55 -12.96
N GLN A 102 -4.79 -9.32 -13.41
CA GLN A 102 -4.33 -10.56 -12.75
C GLN A 102 -3.47 -10.29 -11.53
N ASP A 103 -2.84 -9.12 -11.46
CA ASP A 103 -2.06 -8.66 -10.33
C ASP A 103 -2.28 -7.17 -10.10
N TRP A 104 -1.68 -6.65 -9.03
CA TRP A 104 -1.76 -5.24 -8.70
C TRP A 104 -0.93 -4.34 -9.63
N LYS A 105 -0.05 -4.88 -10.47
CA LYS A 105 0.74 -4.09 -11.43
C LYS A 105 -0.04 -3.79 -12.71
N GLY A 106 -1.21 -4.42 -12.89
CA GLY A 106 -2.02 -4.31 -14.10
C GLY A 106 -1.75 -5.39 -15.14
N THR A 107 -1.05 -6.46 -14.78
CA THR A 107 -0.76 -7.56 -15.71
C THR A 107 -2.07 -8.19 -16.18
N GLY A 108 -2.22 -8.37 -17.50
CA GLY A 108 -3.40 -9.00 -18.09
C GLY A 108 -4.67 -8.15 -18.07
N ALA A 109 -4.57 -6.84 -17.85
CA ALA A 109 -5.69 -5.93 -18.04
C ALA A 109 -6.09 -5.87 -19.53
N GLU A 110 -7.39 -6.03 -19.81
CA GLU A 110 -7.92 -6.03 -21.19
C GLU A 110 -8.13 -4.62 -21.73
N ALA A 111 -8.50 -3.67 -20.87
CA ALA A 111 -8.78 -2.30 -21.25
C ALA A 111 -7.47 -1.54 -21.52
N SER A 112 -7.35 -0.95 -22.71
CA SER A 112 -6.13 -0.24 -23.15
C SER A 112 -5.84 1.03 -22.35
N ASP A 113 -6.85 1.62 -21.73
CA ASP A 113 -6.79 2.81 -20.89
C ASP A 113 -6.74 2.48 -19.39
N PHE A 114 -6.61 1.19 -19.03
CA PHE A 114 -6.54 0.76 -17.64
C PHE A 114 -5.31 1.35 -16.94
N VAL A 115 -5.55 1.98 -15.79
CA VAL A 115 -4.51 2.45 -14.88
C VAL A 115 -4.62 1.67 -13.57
N PRO A 116 -3.56 0.93 -13.18
CA PRO A 116 -3.55 0.22 -11.90
C PRO A 116 -3.84 1.15 -10.72
N GLU A 117 -4.63 0.67 -9.76
CA GLU A 117 -5.13 1.47 -8.64
C GLU A 117 -3.98 2.10 -7.84
N TRP A 118 -2.87 1.37 -7.64
CA TRP A 118 -1.71 1.85 -6.89
C TRP A 118 -1.16 3.19 -7.38
N LYS A 119 -1.34 3.52 -8.68
CA LYS A 119 -0.90 4.79 -9.27
C LYS A 119 -1.72 5.99 -8.82
N THR A 120 -2.87 5.75 -8.18
CA THR A 120 -3.79 6.79 -7.68
C THR A 120 -3.76 6.93 -6.15
N VAL A 121 -3.01 6.08 -5.45
CA VAL A 121 -2.98 6.06 -3.99
C VAL A 121 -1.96 7.08 -3.47
N LEU A 122 -2.36 7.88 -2.49
CA LEU A 122 -1.52 8.85 -1.79
C LEU A 122 -1.48 8.52 -0.29
N PRO A 123 -0.71 7.50 0.12
CA PRO A 123 -0.73 7.01 1.48
C PRO A 123 -0.07 8.00 2.44
N GLN A 124 -0.56 8.03 3.67
CA GLN A 124 0.09 8.76 4.77
C GLN A 124 1.15 7.93 5.49
N ASP A 125 1.03 6.60 5.43
CA ASP A 125 1.95 5.67 6.07
C ASP A 125 3.36 5.74 5.46
N LYS A 126 4.38 5.71 6.34
CA LYS A 126 5.78 5.89 5.94
C LYS A 126 6.31 4.76 5.06
N GLU A 127 5.90 3.53 5.32
CA GLU A 127 6.38 2.36 4.58
C GLU A 127 5.68 2.28 3.22
N LEU A 128 4.38 2.55 3.16
CA LEU A 128 3.65 2.64 1.89
C LEU A 128 4.18 3.78 1.01
N ARG A 129 4.56 4.92 1.60
CA ARG A 129 5.23 6.02 0.88
C ARG A 129 6.57 5.60 0.30
N ALA A 130 7.41 4.95 1.10
CA ALA A 130 8.70 4.44 0.65
C ALA A 130 8.51 3.46 -0.51
N TYR A 131 7.56 2.54 -0.36
CA TYR A 131 7.21 1.55 -1.37
C TYR A 131 6.77 2.18 -2.69
N LEU A 132 5.80 3.11 -2.66
CA LEU A 132 5.31 3.76 -3.87
C LEU A 132 6.36 4.66 -4.53
N THR A 133 7.22 5.31 -3.74
CA THR A 133 8.35 6.08 -4.27
C THR A 133 9.28 5.18 -5.08
N TRP A 134 9.64 4.02 -4.53
CA TRP A 134 10.45 3.04 -5.23
C TRP A 134 9.75 2.48 -6.48
N MET A 135 8.43 2.25 -6.42
CA MET A 135 7.66 1.79 -7.58
C MET A 135 7.65 2.81 -8.72
N TRP A 136 7.42 4.09 -8.42
CA TRP A 136 7.48 5.15 -9.43
C TRP A 136 8.88 5.32 -10.03
N LEU A 137 9.92 5.17 -9.21
CA LEU A 137 11.30 5.20 -9.69
C LEU A 137 11.61 4.05 -10.66
N LYS A 138 11.02 2.87 -10.45
CA LYS A 138 11.11 1.77 -11.44
C LYS A 138 10.46 2.11 -12.77
N GLU A 139 9.44 2.95 -12.76
CA GLU A 139 8.83 3.51 -13.98
C GLU A 139 9.61 4.70 -14.55
N GLY A 140 10.73 5.09 -13.94
CA GLY A 140 11.56 6.22 -14.40
C GLY A 140 11.05 7.59 -13.95
N CYS A 141 10.20 7.64 -12.92
CA CYS A 141 9.62 8.88 -12.41
C CYS A 141 10.07 9.16 -10.97
N VAL A 142 10.35 10.43 -10.66
CA VAL A 142 10.35 10.94 -9.28
C VAL A 142 8.92 11.32 -8.95
N TRP A 143 8.40 10.80 -7.83
CA TRP A 143 7.02 10.97 -7.42
C TRP A 143 6.91 11.82 -6.16
N ASP A 144 6.01 12.80 -6.18
CA ASP A 144 5.65 13.60 -5.02
C ASP A 144 4.52 12.91 -4.25
N ARG A 145 4.81 12.48 -3.04
CA ARG A 145 3.88 11.75 -2.16
C ARG A 145 2.68 12.58 -1.67
N HIS A 146 2.79 13.90 -1.68
CA HIS A 146 1.76 14.82 -1.19
C HIS A 146 0.79 15.21 -2.30
N THR A 147 1.30 15.43 -3.51
CA THR A 147 0.50 15.91 -4.65
C THR A 147 0.18 14.84 -5.68
N GLY A 148 0.94 13.74 -5.70
CA GLY A 148 0.89 12.73 -6.74
C GLY A 148 1.58 13.15 -8.04
N ALA A 149 2.20 14.32 -8.08
CA ALA A 149 2.92 14.82 -9.24
C ALA A 149 4.12 13.92 -9.57
N ARG A 150 4.45 13.82 -10.86
CA ARG A 150 5.51 12.97 -11.37
C ARG A 150 6.39 13.77 -12.31
N THR A 151 7.71 13.68 -12.11
CA THR A 151 8.71 14.25 -13.01
C THR A 151 9.64 13.16 -13.50
N GLN A 152 10.23 13.35 -14.69
CA GLN A 152 11.15 12.38 -15.25
C GLN A 152 12.41 12.29 -14.36
N ALA A 153 12.78 11.07 -13.97
CA ALA A 153 13.99 10.83 -13.20
C ALA A 153 15.23 10.97 -14.08
N SER A 154 16.31 11.54 -13.52
CA SER A 154 17.59 11.59 -14.24
C SER A 154 18.21 10.19 -14.39
N ASP A 155 19.05 9.99 -15.41
CA ASP A 155 19.74 8.72 -15.66
C ASP A 155 20.55 8.25 -14.44
N LYS A 156 21.15 9.20 -13.70
CA LYS A 156 21.87 8.93 -12.45
C LYS A 156 20.96 8.33 -11.38
N THR A 157 19.76 8.90 -11.22
CA THR A 157 18.75 8.44 -10.25
C THR A 157 18.23 7.03 -10.60
N ILE A 158 17.97 6.79 -11.89
CA ILE A 158 17.53 5.47 -12.38
C ILE A 158 18.62 4.41 -12.15
N GLN A 159 19.88 4.76 -12.43
CA GLN A 159 21.01 3.85 -12.22
C GLN A 159 21.24 3.53 -10.75
N ALA A 160 21.07 4.49 -9.84
CA ALA A 160 21.12 4.28 -8.39
C ALA A 160 20.04 3.30 -7.92
N ALA A 161 18.80 3.46 -8.39
CA ALA A 161 17.68 2.59 -8.05
C ALA A 161 17.90 1.15 -8.53
N ARG A 162 18.46 0.96 -9.74
CA ARG A 162 18.78 -0.37 -10.30
C ARG A 162 19.88 -1.11 -9.52
N ARG A 163 20.78 -0.39 -8.85
CA ARG A 163 21.89 -0.96 -8.07
C ARG A 163 21.53 -1.31 -6.62
N GLY A 164 20.25 -1.20 -6.24
CA GLY A 164 19.80 -1.50 -4.88
C GLY A 164 20.23 -0.44 -3.85
N GLY A 165 20.38 0.82 -4.27
CA GLY A 165 20.67 1.92 -3.34
C GLY A 165 19.62 2.03 -2.25
N VAL A 166 20.04 2.39 -1.04
CA VAL A 166 19.14 2.53 0.12
C VAL A 166 18.47 3.90 0.03
N ALA A 167 17.14 3.90 -0.06
CA ALA A 167 16.37 5.12 0.06
C ALA A 167 16.30 5.52 1.54
N HIS A 168 16.75 6.73 1.88
CA HIS A 168 16.60 7.31 3.21
C HIS A 168 15.84 8.64 3.11
N GLU A 169 14.96 8.89 4.08
CA GLU A 169 14.23 10.15 4.17
C GLU A 169 15.14 11.22 4.79
N LYS A 170 15.32 12.34 4.08
CA LYS A 170 16.02 13.53 4.56
C LYS A 170 15.19 14.77 4.23
N ASP A 171 14.84 15.54 5.25
CA ASP A 171 14.04 16.77 5.13
C ASP A 171 12.71 16.58 4.37
N GLY A 172 12.09 15.41 4.53
CA GLY A 172 10.82 15.06 3.87
C GLY A 172 10.94 14.56 2.42
N ASN A 173 12.17 14.50 1.88
CA ASN A 173 12.48 13.96 0.56
C ASN A 173 13.20 12.62 0.68
N TRP A 174 12.82 11.63 -0.13
CA TRP A 174 13.54 10.37 -0.20
C TRP A 174 14.77 10.53 -1.10
N ILE A 175 15.94 10.43 -0.48
CA ILE A 175 17.24 10.45 -1.16
C ILE A 175 17.69 9.01 -1.31
N LEU A 176 18.03 8.60 -2.54
CA LEU A 176 18.74 7.34 -2.75
C LEU A 176 20.22 7.55 -2.48
N GLU A 177 20.71 6.97 -1.40
CA GLU A 177 22.14 6.80 -1.20
C GLU A 177 22.62 5.68 -2.12
N THR A 178 23.43 6.05 -3.11
CA THR A 178 24.20 5.08 -3.86
C THR A 178 25.25 4.49 -2.93
N LEU A 179 25.35 3.17 -2.84
CA LEU A 179 26.61 2.56 -2.43
C LEU A 179 27.66 3.04 -3.44
N SER A 180 28.49 4.00 -3.03
CA SER A 180 29.69 4.36 -3.78
C SER A 180 30.43 3.04 -4.04
N PRO A 181 30.82 2.72 -5.29
CA PRO A 181 31.64 1.55 -5.51
C PRO A 181 32.84 1.70 -4.59
N VAL A 182 33.05 0.70 -3.72
CA VAL A 182 34.29 0.56 -2.96
C VAL A 182 35.40 0.79 -3.96
N LYS A 183 36.21 1.84 -3.75
CA LYS A 183 37.40 2.08 -4.57
C LYS A 183 38.18 0.78 -4.55
N ALA A 184 38.25 0.08 -5.68
CA ALA A 184 39.24 -0.95 -5.86
C ALA A 184 40.59 -0.25 -5.70
N GLU A 185 41.32 -0.56 -4.62
CA GLU A 185 42.71 -0.17 -4.49
C GLU A 185 43.46 -0.85 -5.64
N ASN A 186 43.78 -0.07 -6.67
CA ASN A 186 44.65 -0.52 -7.75
C ASN A 186 46.05 -0.69 -7.17
N GLY A 187 46.37 -1.92 -6.78
CA GLY A 187 47.75 -2.35 -6.54
C GLY A 187 48.50 -2.42 -7.86
N LEU A 188 49.29 -1.38 -8.14
CA LEU A 188 50.35 -1.36 -9.15
C LEU A 188 51.55 -0.69 -8.50
N HIS A 189 52.41 -1.49 -7.86
CA HIS A 189 53.81 -1.11 -7.68
C HIS A 189 54.61 -1.78 -8.80
N GLU A 190 55.12 -0.92 -9.68
CA GLU A 190 56.02 -1.26 -10.79
C GLU A 190 57.31 -1.87 -10.26
N LEU A 191 57.80 -2.86 -11.00
CA LEU A 191 59.15 -3.40 -10.93
C LEU A 191 60.11 -2.37 -11.55
N GLU A 192 61.08 -1.92 -10.76
CA GLU A 192 62.43 -1.58 -11.22
C GLU A 192 63.45 -2.23 -10.28
#